data_AF-A0AAU8CV64-F1
#
_entry.id   AF-A0AAU8CV64-F1
#
_cell.length_a   1.000
_cell.length_b   1.000
_cell.length_c   1.000
_cell.angle_alpha   90.00
_cell.angle_beta   90.00
_cell.angle_gamma   90.00
#
_symmetry.space_group_name_H-M   'P 1'
#
loop_
_entity.id
_entity.type
_entity.pdbx_description
1 polymer ?
#
loop_
_entity_poly.entity_id
_entity_poly.type
_entity_poly.pdbx_seq_one_letter_code
_entity_poly.pdbx_strand_id
1 'polypeptide(L)' 'MISRSPHWGEDRVIYRAADGTLPTIAAAMTDMEQPDAFRRVAAGRAAFRTADLLALLTLLDRISALVEAEDA' A
#
# COMPACT_ATOMS: atom_id res chain seq x y z
N MET A 1 6.25 -11.16 14.11
CA MET A 1 6.57 -12.35 13.29
C MET A 1 6.02 -12.10 11.90
N ILE A 2 6.86 -12.23 10.87
CA ILE A 2 6.47 -12.11 9.47
C ILE A 2 6.95 -13.37 8.76
N SER A 3 6.10 -14.00 7.95
CA SER A 3 6.45 -15.19 7.15
C SER A 3 5.84 -15.12 5.75
N ARG A 4 6.43 -15.83 4.78
CA ARG A 4 5.92 -15.96 3.41
C ARG A 4 5.55 -17.40 3.11
N SER A 5 4.42 -17.61 2.44
CA SER A 5 3.94 -18.93 2.02
C SER A 5 3.01 -18.79 0.82
N PRO A 6 3.02 -19.74 -0.13
CA PRO A 6 1.96 -19.86 -1.12
C PRO A 6 0.61 -20.01 -0.42
N HIS A 7 -0.32 -19.12 -0.71
CA HIS A 7 -1.70 -19.17 -0.23
C HIS A 7 -2.63 -18.73 -1.36
N TRP A 8 -3.67 -19.52 -1.62
CA TRP A 8 -4.66 -19.23 -2.67
C TRP A 8 -4.06 -19.06 -4.08
N GLY A 9 -2.92 -19.73 -4.35
CA GLY A 9 -2.22 -19.65 -5.63
C GLY A 9 -1.33 -18.42 -5.81
N GLU A 10 -1.19 -17.59 -4.77
CA GLU A 10 -0.34 -16.40 -4.78
C GLU A 10 0.70 -16.49 -3.64
N ASP A 11 1.87 -15.89 -3.82
CA ASP A 11 2.81 -15.73 -2.70
C ASP A 11 2.34 -14.59 -1.79
N ARG A 12 2.18 -14.89 -0.51
CA ARG A 12 1.58 -13.97 0.46
C ARG A 12 2.45 -13.79 1.69
N VAL A 13 2.48 -12.55 2.16
CA VAL A 13 3.08 -12.16 3.44
C VAL A 13 2.02 -12.33 4.53
N ILE A 14 2.37 -13.06 5.58
CA ILE A 14 1.59 -13.22 6.80
C ILE A 14 2.29 -12.41 7.89
N TYR A 15 1.54 -11.57 8.62
CA TYR A 15 2.08 -10.78 9.72
C TYR A 15 1.17 -10.85 10.94
N ARG A 16 1.75 -10.59 12.12
CA ARG A 16 0.99 -10.50 13.37
C ARG A 16 0.56 -9.05 13.60
N ALA A 17 -0.74 -8.81 13.60
CA ALA A 17 -1.32 -7.51 13.91
C ALA A 17 -1.36 -7.27 15.44
N ALA A 18 -1.58 -6.00 15.82
CA ALA A 18 -1.60 -5.59 17.23
C ALA A 18 -2.74 -6.22 18.03
N ASP A 19 -3.84 -6.57 17.37
CA ASP A 19 -4.98 -7.29 17.94
C ASP A 19 -4.76 -8.81 18.06
N GLY A 20 -3.58 -9.30 17.70
CA GLY A 20 -3.20 -10.72 17.76
C GLY A 20 -3.60 -11.54 16.53
N THR A 21 -4.31 -10.95 15.56
CA THR A 21 -4.70 -11.64 14.32
C THR A 21 -3.49 -11.90 13.40
N LEU A 22 -3.69 -12.79 12.43
CA LEU A 22 -2.70 -13.15 11.40
C LEU A 22 -3.23 -12.86 9.98
N PRO A 23 -3.46 -11.59 9.63
CA PRO A 23 -3.85 -11.20 8.28
C PRO A 23 -2.78 -11.56 7.23
N THR A 24 -3.22 -11.59 5.97
CA THR A 24 -2.34 -11.87 4.83
C THR A 24 -2.50 -10.83 3.73
N ILE A 25 -1.38 -10.43 3.11
CA ILE A 25 -1.33 -9.54 1.96
C ILE A 25 -0.49 -10.18 0.85
N ALA A 26 -0.86 -9.95 -0.42
CA ALA A 26 -0.05 -10.41 -1.55
C ALA A 26 1.37 -9.82 -1.44
N ALA A 27 2.40 -10.65 -1.62
CA ALA A 27 3.79 -10.16 -1.53
C ALA A 27 4.05 -9.06 -2.56
N ALA A 28 3.46 -9.17 -3.75
CA ALA A 28 3.51 -8.17 -4.82
C ALA A 28 2.94 -6.79 -4.45
N MET A 29 2.23 -6.66 -3.32
CA MET A 29 1.71 -5.39 -2.78
C MET A 29 2.57 -4.85 -1.62
N THR A 30 3.70 -5.48 -1.33
CA THR A 30 4.63 -5.10 -0.26
C THR A 30 6.03 -4.87 -0.84
N ASP A 31 6.91 -4.29 -0.03
CA ASP A 31 8.34 -4.14 -0.33
C ASP A 31 9.14 -5.45 -0.17
N MET A 32 8.52 -6.53 0.32
CA MET A 32 9.14 -7.85 0.40
C MET A 32 9.29 -8.52 -0.96
N GLU A 33 8.49 -8.14 -1.94
CA GLU A 33 8.65 -8.60 -3.32
C GLU A 33 9.62 -7.69 -4.07
N GLN A 34 10.57 -8.30 -4.78
CA GLN A 34 11.50 -7.51 -5.58
C GLN A 34 10.77 -6.93 -6.79
N PRO A 35 11.16 -5.72 -7.26
CA PRO A 35 10.53 -5.13 -8.44
C PRO A 35 10.65 -6.04 -9.67
N ASP A 36 9.51 -6.45 -10.21
CA ASP A 36 9.43 -7.18 -11.48
C ASP A 36 9.96 -6.35 -12.66
N ALA A 37 10.12 -6.99 -13.82
CA ALA A 37 10.67 -6.33 -15.01
C ALA A 37 9.87 -5.08 -15.41
N PHE A 38 8.53 -5.11 -15.29
CA PHE A 38 7.69 -3.96 -15.59
C PHE A 38 7.96 -2.82 -14.61
N ARG A 39 7.98 -3.09 -13.30
CA ARG A 39 8.25 -2.09 -12.26
C ARG A 39 9.64 -1.46 -12.40
N ARG A 40 10.65 -2.25 -12.77
CA ARG A 40 12.00 -1.74 -13.07
C ARG A 40 12.00 -0.81 -14.29
N VAL A 41 11.30 -1.19 -15.37
CA VAL A 41 11.20 -0.36 -16.58
C VAL A 41 10.39 0.91 -16.31
N ALA A 42 9.27 0.80 -15.61
CA ALA A 42 8.44 1.92 -15.21
C ALA A 42 9.22 2.92 -14.36
N ALA A 43 10.14 2.45 -13.51
CA ALA A 43 11.06 3.28 -12.72
C ALA A 43 10.35 4.42 -11.97
N GLY A 44 9.18 4.14 -11.40
CA GLY A 44 8.38 5.13 -10.67
C GLY A 44 7.67 6.17 -11.55
N ARG A 45 7.66 6.02 -12.88
CA ARG A 45 7.04 6.96 -13.83
C ARG A 45 5.63 6.55 -14.27
N ALA A 46 5.04 5.54 -13.63
CA ALA A 46 3.65 5.19 -13.89
C ALA A 46 2.74 6.31 -13.37
N ALA A 47 1.78 6.75 -14.20
CA ALA A 47 0.73 7.64 -13.74
C ALA A 47 -0.14 6.89 -12.71
N PHE A 48 -0.41 7.53 -11.57
CA PHE A 48 -1.28 6.99 -10.50
C PHE A 48 -0.77 5.71 -9.83
N ARG A 49 0.47 5.68 -9.33
CA ARG A 49 0.88 4.58 -8.44
C ARG A 49 0.04 4.62 -7.17
N THR A 50 -0.17 3.46 -6.53
CA THR A 50 -0.89 3.37 -5.26
C THR A 50 -0.35 4.35 -4.20
N ALA A 51 0.98 4.51 -4.13
CA ALA A 51 1.61 5.49 -3.24
C ALA A 51 1.25 6.95 -3.59
N ASP A 52 1.17 7.27 -4.89
CA ASP A 52 0.77 8.62 -5.34
C ASP A 52 -0.70 8.90 -4.98
N LEU A 53 -1.58 7.90 -5.13
CA LEU A 53 -3.00 8.01 -4.76
C LEU A 53 -3.20 8.18 -3.25
N LEU A 54 -2.44 7.47 -2.42
CA LEU A 54 -2.47 7.63 -0.96
C LEU A 54 -1.97 9.01 -0.52
N ALA A 55 -0.91 9.51 -1.17
CA ALA A 55 -0.41 10.86 -0.93
C ALA A 55 -1.45 11.91 -1.35
N LEU A 56 -2.12 11.72 -2.49
CA LEU A 56 -3.21 12.58 -2.93
C LEU A 56 -4.37 12.57 -1.94
N LEU A 57 -4.80 11.40 -1.45
CA LEU A 57 -5.87 11.30 -0.45
C LEU A 57 -5.50 12.10 0.80
N THR A 58 -4.28 11.96 1.29
CA THR A 58 -3.79 12.71 2.46
C THR A 58 -3.85 14.24 2.23
N LEU A 59 -3.54 14.69 1.01
CA LEU A 59 -3.65 16.11 0.65
C LEU A 59 -5.12 16.57 0.60
N LEU A 60 -6.00 15.77 0.01
CA LEU A 60 -7.42 16.06 -0.05
C LEU A 60 -8.04 16.15 1.35
N ASP A 61 -7.72 15.21 2.24
CA ASP A 61 -8.21 15.23 3.62
C ASP A 61 -7.81 16.52 4.35
N ARG A 62 -6.57 16.99 4.14
CA ARG A 62 -6.09 18.26 4.71
C ARG A 62 -6.84 19.46 4.14
N ILE A 63 -7.05 19.49 2.84
CA ILE A 63 -7.76 20.60 2.18
C ILE A 63 -9.20 20.64 2.66
N SER A 64 -9.89 19.50 2.71
CA SER A 64 -11.25 19.40 3.23
C SER A 64 -11.33 19.93 4.67
N ALA A 65 -10.42 19.53 5.55
CA ALA A 65 -10.40 20.01 6.93
C ALA A 65 -10.18 21.54 7.05
N LEU A 66 -9.44 22.15 6.11
CA LEU A 66 -9.23 23.59 6.07
C LEU A 66 -10.49 24.33 5.62
N VAL A 67 -11.18 23.82 4.59
CA VAL A 67 -12.44 24.38 4.09
C VAL A 67 -13.50 24.37 5.20
N GLU A 68 -13.68 23.23 5.87
CA GLU A 68 -14.66 23.10 6.96
C GLU A 68 -14.33 24.03 8.16
N ALA A 69 -13.06 24.39 8.36
CA ALA A 69 -12.66 25.32 9.41
C ALA A 69 -12.83 26.80 9.03
N GLU A 70 -12.85 27.12 7.73
CA GLU A 70 -13.14 28.47 7.22
C GLU A 70 -14.66 28.75 7.21
N ASP A 71 -15.47 27.70 7.05
CA ASP A 71 -16.93 27.76 7.06
C ASP A 71 -17.59 27.65 8.45
N ALA A 72 -16.81 27.43 9.52
CA ALA A 72 -17.27 27.26 10.92
C ALA A 72 -17.09 28.51 11.79
#